data_AF-A0A2M7RXL5-F1
#
_entry.id   AF-A0A2M7RXL5-F1
#
_cell.length_a   1.000
_cell.length_b   1.000
_cell.length_c   1.000
_cell.angle_alpha   90.00
_cell.angle_beta   90.00
_cell.angle_gamma   90.00
#
_symmetry.space_group_name_H-M   'P 1'
#
loop_
_entity.id
_entity.type
_entity.pdbx_description
1 polymer ?
#
loop_
_entity_poly.entity_id
_entity_poly.type
_entity_poly.pdbx_seq_one_letter_code
_entity_poly.pdbx_strand_id
1 'polypeptide(L)'
;MNNNFEKIYDPKQKDWQKSVNEFSKFFLDNSQDVWLIEQKEFADDIEGKNEKTRAQRLKVRWAELLKKTTKRLGYKIDETKLITEAYQHILDLKNSGELAPSNLLDNFCAEIKERLEKVA
;
A
#
# COMPACT_ATOMS: atom_id res chain seq x y z
N MET A 1 21.36 36.59 3.17
CA MET A 1 21.86 35.21 3.35
C MET A 1 20.74 34.41 3.98
N ASN A 2 19.96 33.67 3.18
CA ASN A 2 18.90 32.81 3.70
C ASN A 2 19.48 31.41 3.91
N ASN A 3 19.80 31.10 5.17
CA ASN A 3 20.16 29.75 5.61
C ASN A 3 18.90 28.89 5.57
N ASN A 4 18.61 28.32 4.41
CA ASN A 4 17.48 27.45 4.19
C ASN A 4 17.92 25.98 4.39
N PHE A 5 17.45 25.42 5.51
CA PHE A 5 17.10 24.02 5.72
C PHE A 5 18.23 22.98 5.70
N GLU A 6 18.90 22.81 6.84
CA GLU A 6 19.13 21.45 7.33
C GLU A 6 17.77 20.91 7.80
N LYS A 7 17.06 20.18 6.94
CA LYS A 7 15.99 19.28 7.43
C LYS A 7 16.67 18.34 8.41
N ILE A 8 16.38 18.49 9.70
CA ILE A 8 16.88 17.63 10.76
C ILE A 8 16.60 16.19 10.34
N TYR A 9 17.67 15.40 10.15
CA TYR A 9 17.54 14.00 9.80
C TYR A 9 16.83 13.27 10.94
N ASP A 10 15.59 12.85 10.71
CA ASP A 10 14.86 11.96 11.61
C ASP A 10 14.88 10.53 11.04
N PRO A 11 15.68 9.62 11.62
CA PRO A 11 15.71 8.22 11.21
C PRO A 11 14.33 7.56 11.22
N LYS A 12 13.45 7.96 12.15
CA LYS A 12 12.10 7.38 12.27
C LYS A 12 11.22 7.78 11.09
N GLN A 13 11.32 9.03 10.62
CA GLN A 13 10.61 9.48 9.41
C GLN A 13 11.10 8.75 8.17
N LYS A 14 12.42 8.53 8.05
CA LYS A 14 13.00 7.78 6.92
C LYS A 14 12.53 6.32 6.92
N ASP A 15 12.53 5.67 8.06
CA ASP A 15 12.10 4.28 8.20
C ASP A 15 10.59 4.12 7.95
N TRP A 16 9.80 5.09 8.40
CA TRP A 16 8.37 5.15 8.09
C TRP A 16 8.12 5.33 6.60
N GLN A 17 8.76 6.31 5.96
CA GLN A 17 8.64 6.52 4.51
C GLN A 17 9.06 5.27 3.71
N LYS A 18 10.11 4.56 4.15
CA LYS A 18 10.50 3.30 3.53
C LYS A 18 9.41 2.25 3.61
N SER A 19 8.68 2.18 4.73
CA SER A 19 7.53 1.29 4.87
C SER A 19 6.37 1.72 3.96
N VAL A 20 6.04 3.01 3.92
CA VAL A 20 5.04 3.57 2.99
C VAL A 20 5.37 3.20 1.53
N ASN A 21 6.63 3.34 1.12
CA ASN A 21 7.08 3.00 -0.23
C ASN A 21 6.95 1.51 -0.54
N GLU A 22 7.28 0.63 0.41
CA GLU A 22 7.16 -0.82 0.23
C GLU A 22 5.70 -1.27 0.09
N PHE A 23 4.79 -0.67 0.89
CA PHE A 23 3.35 -0.93 0.77
C PHE A 23 2.77 -0.35 -0.52
N SER A 24 3.17 0.86 -0.89
CA SER A 24 2.76 1.49 -2.16
C SER A 24 3.14 0.61 -3.36
N LYS A 25 4.38 0.09 -3.36
CA LYS A 25 4.84 -0.84 -4.38
C LYS A 25 4.06 -2.15 -4.36
N PHE A 26 3.82 -2.74 -3.19
CA PHE A 26 3.02 -3.95 -3.07
C PHE A 26 1.62 -3.77 -3.68
N PHE A 27 0.98 -2.64 -3.42
CA PHE A 27 -0.31 -2.29 -3.99
C PHE A 27 -0.28 -2.13 -5.50
N LEU A 28 0.71 -1.40 -6.04
CA LEU A 28 0.86 -1.23 -7.49
C LEU A 28 1.17 -2.55 -8.21
N ASP A 29 2.06 -3.37 -7.64
CA ASP A 29 2.44 -4.67 -8.21
C ASP A 29 1.27 -5.67 -8.23
N ASN A 30 0.22 -5.43 -7.43
CA ASN A 30 -0.93 -6.32 -7.29
C ASN A 30 -2.26 -5.57 -7.48
N SER A 31 -2.31 -4.48 -8.26
CA SER A 31 -3.46 -3.58 -8.33
C SER A 31 -4.79 -4.23 -8.76
N GLN A 32 -4.73 -5.36 -9.46
CA GLN A 32 -5.90 -6.15 -9.86
C GLN A 32 -6.42 -7.08 -8.75
N ASP A 33 -5.52 -7.56 -7.88
CA ASP A 33 -5.77 -8.68 -6.97
C ASP A 33 -5.64 -8.29 -5.49
N VAL A 34 -5.10 -7.12 -5.17
CA VAL A 34 -4.82 -6.69 -3.79
C VAL A 34 -6.06 -6.75 -2.90
N TRP A 35 -7.24 -6.52 -3.47
CA TRP A 35 -8.52 -6.56 -2.77
C TRP A 35 -8.92 -7.97 -2.31
N LEU A 36 -8.31 -9.03 -2.88
CA LEU A 36 -8.51 -10.40 -2.43
C LEU A 36 -8.03 -10.63 -0.98
N ILE A 37 -7.18 -9.75 -0.43
CA ILE A 37 -6.75 -9.81 0.96
C ILE A 37 -7.92 -9.65 1.92
N GLU A 38 -8.94 -8.87 1.54
CA GLU A 38 -10.12 -8.59 2.36
C GLU A 38 -11.20 -9.67 2.23
N GLN A 39 -11.14 -10.50 1.17
CA GLN A 39 -12.12 -11.54 0.92
C GLN A 39 -12.04 -12.68 1.95
N LYS A 40 -13.22 -13.12 2.41
CA LYS A 40 -13.40 -14.20 3.39
C LYS A 40 -13.93 -15.50 2.75
N GLU A 41 -14.68 -15.39 1.66
CA GLU A 41 -15.36 -16.48 0.99
C GLU A 41 -14.97 -16.49 -0.49
N PHE A 42 -14.91 -17.67 -1.08
CA PHE A 42 -14.57 -17.91 -2.49
C PHE A 42 -15.52 -18.96 -3.05
N ALA A 43 -15.80 -18.89 -4.35
CA ALA A 43 -16.57 -19.93 -5.04
C ALA A 43 -15.84 -21.29 -4.97
N ASP A 44 -16.60 -22.39 -5.04
CA ASP A 44 -16.06 -23.77 -5.04
C ASP A 44 -15.75 -24.30 -6.45
N ASP A 45 -15.81 -23.45 -7.46
CA ASP A 45 -15.36 -23.78 -8.82
C ASP A 45 -13.83 -23.59 -8.97
N ILE A 46 -13.33 -23.84 -10.18
CA ILE A 46 -11.90 -23.75 -10.49
C ILE A 46 -11.40 -22.31 -10.33
N GLU A 47 -12.22 -21.32 -10.70
CA GLU A 47 -11.85 -19.91 -10.62
C GLU A 47 -11.75 -19.44 -9.17
N GLY A 48 -12.74 -19.75 -8.34
CA GLY A 48 -12.71 -19.45 -6.91
C GLY A 48 -11.58 -20.17 -6.16
N LYS A 49 -11.21 -21.39 -6.58
CA LYS A 49 -10.00 -22.07 -6.07
C LYS A 49 -8.70 -21.34 -6.44
N ASN A 50 -8.61 -20.82 -7.66
CA ASN A 50 -7.47 -20.01 -8.10
C ASN A 50 -7.40 -18.66 -7.35
N GLU A 51 -8.52 -17.97 -7.19
CA GLU A 51 -8.63 -16.75 -6.40
C GLU A 51 -8.23 -16.96 -4.94
N LYS A 52 -8.73 -18.04 -4.31
CA LYS A 52 -8.34 -18.41 -2.95
C LYS A 52 -6.83 -18.60 -2.82
N THR A 53 -6.19 -19.24 -3.81
CA THR A 53 -4.74 -19.43 -3.83
C THR A 53 -4.00 -18.10 -3.95
N ARG A 54 -4.46 -17.19 -4.82
CA ARG A 54 -3.89 -15.84 -4.97
C ARG A 54 -4.06 -15.02 -3.69
N ALA A 55 -5.25 -15.03 -3.10
CA ALA A 55 -5.56 -14.37 -1.84
C ALA A 55 -4.65 -14.84 -0.71
N GLN A 56 -4.41 -16.16 -0.59
CA GLN A 56 -3.49 -16.72 0.41
C GLN A 56 -2.06 -16.21 0.21
N ARG A 57 -1.55 -16.19 -1.03
CA ARG A 57 -0.20 -15.65 -1.32
C ARG A 57 -0.09 -14.17 -0.96
N LEU A 58 -1.09 -13.38 -1.30
CA LEU A 58 -1.14 -11.96 -0.95
C LEU A 58 -1.20 -11.73 0.56
N LYS A 59 -2.02 -12.50 1.29
CA LYS A 59 -2.12 -12.45 2.75
C LYS A 59 -0.80 -12.79 3.44
N VAL A 60 -0.07 -13.80 2.94
CA VAL A 60 1.27 -14.13 3.44
C VAL A 60 2.23 -12.97 3.19
N ARG A 61 2.26 -12.43 1.97
CA ARG A 61 3.15 -11.31 1.62
C ARG A 61 2.85 -10.04 2.41
N TRP A 62 1.58 -9.75 2.63
CA TRP A 62 1.10 -8.68 3.49
C TRP A 62 1.63 -8.82 4.92
N ALA A 63 1.46 -9.99 5.53
CA ALA A 63 1.94 -10.27 6.88
C ALA A 63 3.48 -10.13 7.00
N GLU A 64 4.22 -10.55 5.98
CA GLU A 64 5.67 -10.34 5.92
C GLU A 64 6.05 -8.85 5.92
N LEU A 65 5.34 -8.02 5.13
CA LEU A 65 5.57 -6.57 5.07
C LEU A 65 5.25 -5.87 6.38
N LEU A 66 4.15 -6.26 7.04
CA LEU A 66 3.78 -5.75 8.36
C LEU A 66 4.83 -6.11 9.41
N LYS A 67 5.30 -7.37 9.42
CA LYS A 67 6.37 -7.83 10.32
C LYS A 67 7.67 -7.08 10.08
N LYS A 68 8.05 -6.89 8.81
CA LYS A 68 9.24 -6.12 8.40
C LYS A 68 9.15 -4.66 8.87
N THR A 69 7.98 -4.05 8.72
CA THR A 69 7.72 -2.67 9.12
C THR A 69 7.76 -2.50 10.64
N THR A 70 7.09 -3.38 11.38
CA THR A 70 7.12 -3.37 12.86
C THR A 70 8.55 -3.51 13.39
N LYS A 71 9.33 -4.43 12.80
CA LYS A 71 10.74 -4.61 13.17
C LYS A 71 11.59 -3.37 12.87
N ARG A 72 11.36 -2.72 11.73
CA ARG A 72 12.08 -1.52 11.31
C ARG A 72 11.81 -0.34 12.24
N LEU A 73 10.54 -0.13 12.58
CA LEU A 73 10.10 1.02 13.37
C LEU A 73 10.33 0.83 14.87
N GLY A 74 10.40 -0.41 15.36
CA GLY A 74 10.63 -0.72 16.77
C GLY A 74 9.42 -0.49 17.68
N TYR A 75 8.23 -0.26 17.10
CA TYR A 75 6.97 -0.10 17.81
C TYR A 75 5.82 -0.76 17.04
N LYS A 76 4.71 -1.02 17.75
CA LYS A 76 3.48 -1.53 17.12
C LYS A 76 2.89 -0.47 16.21
N ILE A 77 2.74 -0.78 14.92
CA ILE A 77 2.18 0.13 13.94
C ILE A 77 0.67 0.24 14.03
N ASP A 78 0.16 1.40 13.67
CA ASP A 78 -1.21 1.59 13.22
C ASP A 78 -1.27 1.21 11.73
N GLU A 79 -1.86 0.05 11.44
CA GLU A 79 -1.96 -0.46 10.07
C GLU A 79 -2.84 0.45 9.19
N THR A 80 -3.93 1.00 9.74
CA THR A 80 -4.82 1.90 9.01
C THR A 80 -4.07 3.15 8.56
N LYS A 81 -3.26 3.74 9.45
CA LYS A 81 -2.42 4.89 9.10
C LYS A 81 -1.41 4.56 8.00
N LEU A 82 -0.72 3.42 8.11
CA LEU A 82 0.27 2.99 7.13
C LEU A 82 -0.35 2.78 5.73
N ILE A 83 -1.53 2.16 5.68
CA ILE A 83 -2.27 1.91 4.44
C ILE A 83 -2.73 3.22 3.82
N THR A 84 -3.29 4.11 4.64
CA THR A 84 -3.75 5.45 4.22
C THR A 84 -2.61 6.24 3.58
N GLU A 85 -1.44 6.26 4.22
CA GLU A 85 -0.27 6.96 3.68
C GLU A 85 0.31 6.30 2.42
N ALA A 86 0.27 4.97 2.33
CA ALA A 86 0.68 4.26 1.12
C ALA A 86 -0.26 4.56 -0.07
N TYR A 87 -1.56 4.65 0.17
CA TYR A 87 -2.53 5.07 -0.84
C TYR A 87 -2.33 6.51 -1.26
N GLN A 88 -2.12 7.43 -0.30
CA GLN A 88 -1.82 8.82 -0.63
C GLN A 88 -0.55 8.94 -1.47
N HIS A 89 0.50 8.20 -1.11
CA HIS A 89 1.76 8.20 -1.86
C HIS A 89 1.57 7.70 -3.31
N ILE A 90 0.70 6.71 -3.56
CA ILE A 90 0.36 6.28 -4.93
C ILE A 90 -0.34 7.40 -5.72
N LEU A 91 -1.28 8.11 -5.10
CA LEU A 91 -1.95 9.24 -5.73
C LEU A 91 -0.97 10.37 -6.06
N ASP A 92 -0.02 10.64 -5.16
CA ASP A 92 1.02 11.65 -5.37
C ASP A 92 1.93 11.28 -6.56
N LEU A 93 2.38 10.02 -6.64
CA LEU A 93 3.18 9.51 -7.77
C LEU A 93 2.42 9.56 -9.10
N LYS A 94 1.10 9.32 -9.08
CA LYS A 94 0.25 9.49 -10.26
C LYS A 94 0.18 10.96 -10.69
N ASN A 95 -0.06 11.86 -9.73
CA ASN A 95 -0.23 13.29 -10.00
C ASN A 95 1.07 13.98 -10.41
N SER A 96 2.23 13.48 -9.95
CA SER A 96 3.55 13.96 -10.37
C SER A 96 3.97 13.46 -11.76
N GLY A 97 3.28 12.45 -12.30
CA GLY A 97 3.63 11.81 -13.58
C GLY A 97 4.72 10.74 -13.47
N GLU A 98 5.08 10.32 -12.25
CA GLU A 98 6.06 9.25 -12.01
C GLU A 98 5.50 7.85 -12.33
N LEU A 99 4.18 7.71 -12.39
CA LEU A 99 3.52 6.48 -12.84
C LEU A 99 3.04 6.60 -14.29
N ALA A 100 3.36 5.59 -15.10
CA ALA A 100 2.89 5.53 -16.48
C ALA A 100 1.35 5.47 -16.53
N PRO A 101 0.70 6.30 -17.36
CA PRO A 101 -0.75 6.32 -17.45
C PRO A 101 -1.28 5.00 -18.01
N SER A 102 -2.32 4.47 -17.38
CA SER A 102 -3.05 3.30 -17.88
C SER A 102 -4.45 3.25 -17.26
N ASN A 103 -5.41 2.66 -17.99
CA ASN A 103 -6.77 2.45 -17.47
C ASN A 103 -6.78 1.64 -16.17
N LEU A 104 -5.85 0.68 -16.04
CA LEU A 104 -5.70 -0.10 -14.82
C LEU A 104 -5.29 0.78 -13.63
N LEU A 105 -4.31 1.67 -13.84
CA LEU A 105 -3.88 2.62 -12.81
C LEU A 105 -4.99 3.60 -12.45
N ASP A 106 -5.72 4.11 -13.45
CA ASP A 106 -6.82 5.07 -13.23
C ASP A 106 -7.95 4.44 -12.41
N ASN A 107 -8.39 3.22 -12.76
CA ASN A 107 -9.41 2.48 -12.01
C ASN A 107 -8.94 2.21 -10.58
N PHE A 108 -7.72 1.72 -10.41
CA PHE A 108 -7.15 1.45 -9.09
C PHE A 108 -7.08 2.72 -8.23
N CYS A 109 -6.68 3.85 -8.81
CA CYS A 109 -6.64 5.13 -8.09
C CYS A 109 -8.02 5.69 -7.76
N ALA A 110 -9.04 5.42 -8.59
CA ALA A 110 -10.42 5.76 -8.27
C ALA A 110 -10.91 4.96 -7.06
N GLU A 111 -10.68 3.65 -7.03
CA GLU A 111 -11.02 2.80 -5.88
C GLU A 111 -10.27 3.20 -4.60
N ILE A 112 -8.99 3.59 -4.72
CA ILE A 112 -8.23 4.14 -3.59
C ILE A 112 -8.93 5.38 -3.03
N LYS A 113 -9.35 6.33 -3.88
CA LYS A 113 -10.02 7.57 -3.44
C LYS A 113 -11.32 7.25 -2.70
N GLU A 114 -12.16 6.38 -3.25
CA GLU A 114 -13.40 5.95 -2.58
C GLU A 114 -13.15 5.30 -1.21
N ARG A 115 -12.06 4.54 -1.08
CA ARG A 115 -11.69 3.91 0.19
C ARG A 115 -11.20 4.94 1.21
N LEU A 116 -10.39 5.91 0.80
CA LEU A 116 -9.91 6.98 1.67
C LEU A 116 -11.07 7.84 2.18
N GLU A 117 -12.06 8.13 1.34
CA GLU A 117 -13.28 8.88 1.72
C GLU A 117 -14.13 8.16 2.78
N LYS A 118 -14.12 6.82 2.82
CA LYS A 118 -14.86 6.04 3.82
C LYS A 118 -14.20 5.99 5.19
N VAL A 119 -12.92 6.36 5.28
CA VAL A 119 -12.12 6.31 6.52
C VAL A 119 -12.00 7.69 7.19
N ALA A 120 -12.32 8.77 6.46
CA ALA A 120 -12.33 10.16 6.93
C ALA A 120 -13.67 10.52 7.62
#